data_AF-A0A7J6M311-F1
#
_entry.id   AF-A0A7J6M311-F1
#
_cell.length_a   1.000
_cell.length_b   1.000
_cell.length_c   1.000
_cell.angle_alpha   90.00
_cell.angle_beta   90.00
_cell.angle_gamma   90.00
#
_symmetry.space_group_name_H-M   'P 1'
#
loop_
_entity.id
_entity.type
_entity.pdbx_description
1 polymer ?
#
loop_
_entity_poly.entity_id
_entity_poly.type
_entity_poly.pdbx_seq_one_letter_code
_entity_poly.pdbx_strand_id
1 'polypeptide(L)'
;MEALWSLWRLRTRVTKPSSGIEEDVSGPGSFDTGTNALVMPHSIANPVLDRLQANVTLSEESGLLKVSCADAAHLPPITVLMKGFGGELPLLEIPATSYVYKETEAVRLLAITFSDKWILGLPALTGHFFLYDWENSRIGFADLK
;
A
#
# COMPACT_ATOMS: atom_id res chain seq x y z
N MET A 1 -12.52 -21.22 -19.98
CA MET A 1 -12.16 -19.87 -20.45
C MET A 1 -11.40 -19.23 -19.30
N GLU A 2 -10.08 -19.43 -19.26
CA GLU A 2 -9.24 -18.92 -18.17
C GLU A 2 -8.91 -17.46 -18.48
N ALA A 3 -9.36 -16.55 -17.60
CA ALA A 3 -8.94 -15.17 -17.66
C ALA A 3 -7.46 -15.11 -17.28
N LEU A 4 -6.61 -14.82 -18.27
CA LEU A 4 -5.21 -14.47 -18.06
C LEU A 4 -5.16 -13.13 -17.35
N TRP A 5 -5.10 -13.17 -16.02
CA TRP A 5 -4.81 -12.01 -15.19
C TRP A 5 -3.41 -11.51 -15.54
N SER A 6 -3.30 -10.27 -16.00
CA SER A 6 -2.01 -9.59 -16.20
C SER A 6 -1.26 -9.56 -14.86
N LEU A 7 -0.20 -10.37 -14.75
CA LEU A 7 0.69 -10.44 -13.58
C LEU A 7 1.49 -9.13 -13.47
N TRP A 8 0.99 -8.18 -12.70
CA TRP A 8 1.71 -6.95 -12.36
C TRP A 8 2.83 -7.25 -11.37
N ARG A 9 4.09 -6.92 -11.67
CA ARG A 9 5.13 -6.93 -10.63
C ARG A 9 5.07 -5.62 -9.85
N LEU A 10 4.53 -5.69 -8.63
CA LEU A 10 4.56 -4.59 -7.67
C LEU A 10 5.85 -4.66 -6.87
N ARG A 11 6.56 -3.55 -6.76
CA ARG A 11 7.64 -3.31 -5.80
C ARG A 11 7.11 -2.31 -4.78
N THR A 12 7.48 -2.43 -3.52
CA THR A 12 7.19 -1.36 -2.55
C THR A 12 8.44 -0.58 -2.20
N ARG A 13 8.24 0.73 -2.05
CA ARG A 13 9.23 1.64 -1.52
C ARG A 13 8.58 2.40 -0.39
N VAL A 14 8.75 1.93 0.84
CA VAL A 14 8.37 2.74 2.00
C VAL A 14 9.51 3.74 2.22
N THR A 15 9.39 4.98 1.75
CA THR A 15 10.47 5.97 1.86
C THR A 15 10.52 6.60 3.25
N LYS A 16 11.71 6.57 3.89
CA LYS A 16 12.10 7.58 4.88
C LYS A 16 12.77 8.74 4.11
N PRO A 17 12.58 10.02 4.47
CA PRO A 17 13.10 11.16 3.68
C PRO A 17 14.62 11.20 3.44
N SER A 18 15.42 10.34 4.08
CA SER A 18 16.89 10.43 4.03
C SER A 18 17.66 9.11 3.83
N SER A 19 17.02 7.98 3.55
CA SER A 19 17.75 6.72 3.31
C SER A 19 17.05 5.80 2.31
N GLY A 20 17.46 5.91 1.04
CA GLY A 20 16.97 5.13 -0.10
C GLY A 20 17.47 3.69 -0.11
N ILE A 21 17.08 2.88 0.87
CA ILE A 21 17.21 1.42 0.79
C ILE A 21 15.91 0.88 0.18
N GLU A 22 16.02 0.25 -0.99
CA GLU A 22 14.94 -0.46 -1.69
C GLU A 22 14.94 -1.92 -1.27
N GLU A 23 13.78 -2.45 -0.88
CA GLU A 23 13.61 -3.88 -0.78
C GLU A 23 12.80 -4.39 -1.95
N ASP A 24 13.42 -5.28 -2.71
CA ASP A 24 12.94 -5.70 -4.02
C ASP A 24 12.10 -6.97 -3.90
N VAL A 25 10.92 -6.87 -3.27
CA VAL A 25 9.92 -7.95 -3.36
C VAL A 25 8.98 -7.61 -4.49
N SER A 26 9.34 -8.10 -5.67
CA SER A 26 8.49 -8.04 -6.87
C SER A 26 7.53 -9.23 -6.90
N GLY A 27 6.23 -8.99 -7.01
CA GLY A 27 5.25 -10.07 -7.12
C GLY A 27 3.97 -9.63 -7.81
N PRO A 28 3.14 -10.57 -8.29
CA PRO A 28 1.82 -10.28 -8.84
C PRO A 28 0.96 -9.51 -7.84
N GLY A 29 0.18 -8.54 -8.32
CA GLY A 29 -0.89 -7.96 -7.52
C GLY A 29 -2.06 -7.44 -8.30
N SER A 30 -3.09 -7.10 -7.54
CA SER A 30 -4.38 -6.65 -8.06
C SER A 30 -4.79 -5.33 -7.41
N PHE A 31 -5.46 -4.48 -8.19
CA PHE A 31 -6.31 -3.42 -7.65
C PHE A 31 -7.66 -4.01 -7.33
N ASP A 32 -8.14 -3.81 -6.10
CA ASP A 32 -9.40 -4.39 -5.65
C ASP A 32 -10.22 -3.37 -4.86
N THR A 33 -11.27 -2.84 -5.50
CA THR A 33 -12.19 -1.88 -4.90
C THR A 33 -13.02 -2.46 -3.75
N GLY A 34 -13.10 -3.79 -3.62
CA GLY A 34 -13.80 -4.48 -2.53
C GLY A 34 -12.94 -4.74 -1.30
N THR A 35 -11.63 -4.53 -1.38
CA THR A 35 -10.70 -4.75 -0.26
C THR A 35 -10.45 -3.45 0.50
N ASN A 36 -10.71 -3.46 1.81
CA ASN A 36 -10.58 -2.28 2.69
C ASN A 36 -9.17 -2.08 3.28
N ALA A 37 -8.14 -2.70 2.70
CA ALA A 37 -6.77 -2.68 3.22
C ALA A 37 -5.72 -2.70 2.11
N LEU A 38 -4.49 -2.35 2.46
CA LEU A 38 -3.30 -2.71 1.71
C LEU A 38 -2.89 -4.12 2.14
N VAL A 39 -2.94 -5.06 1.20
CA VAL A 39 -2.44 -6.42 1.42
C VAL A 39 -1.06 -6.52 0.82
N MET A 40 -0.08 -6.87 1.64
CA MET A 40 1.33 -6.92 1.29
C MET A 40 1.91 -8.32 1.49
N PRO A 41 2.92 -8.76 0.71
CA PRO A 41 3.57 -10.04 0.95
C PRO A 41 4.14 -10.18 2.37
N HIS A 42 4.00 -11.36 2.99
CA HIS A 42 4.62 -11.70 4.28
C HIS A 42 6.13 -11.48 4.26
N SER A 43 6.78 -11.68 3.11
CA SER A 43 8.22 -11.51 2.95
C SER A 43 8.72 -10.08 3.21
N ILE A 44 7.84 -9.07 3.17
CA ILE A 44 8.18 -7.68 3.48
C ILE A 44 7.55 -7.17 4.78
N ALA A 45 6.95 -8.05 5.59
CA ALA A 45 6.24 -7.62 6.79
C ALA A 45 7.16 -6.86 7.76
N ASN A 46 8.23 -7.50 8.22
CA ASN A 46 9.21 -6.89 9.13
C ASN A 46 9.77 -5.56 8.60
N PRO A 47 10.29 -5.48 7.36
CA PRO A 47 10.87 -4.24 6.86
C PRO A 47 9.84 -3.12 6.61
N VAL A 48 8.59 -3.44 6.29
CA VAL A 48 7.51 -2.44 6.28
C VAL A 48 7.23 -1.96 7.70
N LEU A 49 7.08 -2.88 8.66
CA LEU A 49 6.83 -2.56 10.07
C LEU A 49 7.95 -1.72 10.69
N ASP A 50 9.22 -2.06 10.45
CA ASP A 50 10.39 -1.31 10.92
C ASP A 50 10.37 0.15 10.43
N ARG A 51 9.89 0.37 9.20
CA ARG A 51 9.79 1.72 8.62
C ARG A 51 8.59 2.49 9.15
N LEU A 52 7.45 1.82 9.33
CA LEU A 52 6.28 2.44 9.95
C LEU A 52 6.61 2.84 11.39
N GLN A 53 7.29 1.97 12.14
CA GLN A 53 7.72 2.17 13.53
C GLN A 53 8.91 3.10 13.71
N ALA A 54 9.42 3.73 12.65
CA ALA A 54 10.62 4.57 12.72
C ALA A 54 10.49 5.73 13.72
N ASN A 55 9.27 6.25 13.91
CA ASN A 55 8.97 7.37 14.82
C ASN A 55 7.73 7.12 15.70
N VAL A 56 7.17 5.90 15.68
CA VAL A 56 5.91 5.56 16.36
C VAL A 56 5.99 4.18 16.99
N THR A 57 5.15 3.92 17.98
CA THR A 57 4.95 2.56 18.51
C THR A 57 3.71 1.96 17.88
N LEU A 58 3.88 0.84 17.18
CA LEU A 58 2.77 0.02 16.73
C LEU A 58 2.49 -1.08 17.76
N SER A 59 1.23 -1.44 17.91
CA SER A 59 0.82 -2.67 18.59
C SER A 59 -0.04 -3.49 17.65
N GLU A 60 -0.05 -4.81 17.85
CA GLU A 60 -0.90 -5.73 17.10
C GLU A 60 -1.87 -6.41 18.05
N GLU A 61 -3.16 -6.42 17.70
CA GLU A 61 -4.17 -7.16 18.43
C GLU A 61 -5.15 -7.78 17.43
N SER A 62 -5.36 -9.10 17.53
CA SER A 62 -6.25 -9.85 16.64
C SER A 62 -5.91 -9.70 15.14
N GLY A 63 -4.62 -9.59 14.81
CA GLY A 63 -4.14 -9.41 13.43
C GLY A 63 -4.30 -8.00 12.87
N LEU A 64 -4.69 -7.02 13.70
CA LEU A 64 -4.83 -5.62 13.33
C LEU A 64 -3.72 -4.78 13.95
N LEU A 65 -3.04 -4.01 13.10
CA LEU A 65 -2.04 -3.04 13.52
C LEU A 65 -2.73 -1.78 14.06
N LYS A 66 -2.26 -1.32 15.22
CA LYS A 66 -2.78 -0.17 15.95
C LYS A 66 -1.67 0.83 16.22
N VAL A 67 -2.06 2.09 16.35
CA VAL A 67 -1.17 3.20 16.72
C VAL A 67 -1.93 4.17 17.61
N SER A 68 -1.22 4.89 18.48
CA SER A 68 -1.85 5.96 19.27
C SER A 68 -2.28 7.12 18.37
N CYS A 69 -3.29 7.89 18.79
CA CYS A 69 -3.72 9.06 18.00
C CYS A 69 -2.66 10.16 17.92
N ALA A 70 -1.83 10.29 18.95
CA ALA A 70 -0.70 11.22 18.96
C ALA A 70 0.36 10.81 17.92
N ASP A 71 0.63 9.50 17.84
CA ASP A 71 1.64 8.97 16.94
C ASP A 71 1.15 8.85 15.48
N ALA A 72 -0.16 8.73 15.25
CA ALA A 72 -0.73 8.58 13.93
C ALA A 72 -0.32 9.69 12.94
N ALA A 73 -0.12 10.91 13.43
CA ALA A 73 0.33 12.06 12.63
C ALA A 73 1.80 11.94 12.15
N HIS A 74 2.57 11.00 12.71
CA HIS A 74 3.97 10.77 12.39
C HIS A 74 4.21 9.55 11.48
N LEU A 75 3.14 8.87 11.07
CA LEU A 75 3.21 7.76 10.12
C LEU A 75 3.60 8.27 8.72
N PRO A 76 4.54 7.61 8.02
CA PRO A 76 5.01 8.03 6.70
C PRO A 76 4.01 7.62 5.59
N PRO A 77 3.97 8.29 4.44
CA PRO A 77 3.27 7.72 3.28
C PRO A 77 3.91 6.39 2.85
N ILE A 78 3.11 5.53 2.19
CA ILE A 78 3.58 4.28 1.59
C ILE A 78 3.66 4.50 0.08
N THR A 79 4.83 4.36 -0.52
CA THR A 79 4.98 4.44 -1.97
C THR A 79 5.06 3.04 -2.57
N VAL A 80 4.24 2.79 -3.59
CA VAL A 80 4.26 1.55 -4.36
C VAL A 80 4.82 1.85 -5.74
N LEU A 81 5.87 1.14 -6.11
CA LEU A 81 6.46 1.19 -7.44
C LEU A 81 5.85 0.09 -8.31
N MET A 82 5.23 0.50 -9.41
CA MET A 82 4.57 -0.41 -10.34
C MET A 82 5.40 -0.59 -11.61
N LYS A 83 5.33 -1.78 -12.20
CA LYS A 83 5.82 -2.00 -13.56
C LYS A 83 4.77 -1.54 -14.57
N GLY A 84 5.00 -0.39 -15.19
CA GLY A 84 4.18 0.18 -16.24
C GLY A 84 4.46 -0.42 -17.63
N PHE A 85 3.62 -0.04 -18.60
CA PHE A 85 3.81 -0.40 -20.00
C PHE A 85 5.07 0.28 -20.56
N GLY A 86 5.74 -0.34 -21.53
CA GLY A 86 6.94 0.25 -22.15
C GLY A 86 8.17 0.38 -21.23
N GLY A 87 8.15 -0.23 -20.04
CA GLY A 87 9.25 -0.14 -19.06
C GLY A 87 9.14 1.06 -18.11
N GLU A 88 8.03 1.80 -18.15
CA GLU A 88 7.76 2.85 -17.17
C GLU A 88 7.67 2.28 -15.75
N LEU A 89 8.03 3.12 -14.78
CA LEU A 89 8.08 2.78 -13.36
C LEU A 89 7.25 3.79 -12.55
N PRO A 90 5.92 3.85 -12.78
CA PRO A 90 5.08 4.80 -12.08
C PRO A 90 5.06 4.52 -10.57
N LEU A 91 5.07 5.61 -9.80
CA LEU A 91 4.98 5.60 -8.34
C LEU A 91 3.54 5.95 -7.95
N LEU A 92 2.95 5.15 -7.09
CA LEU A 92 1.69 5.44 -6.42
C LEU A 92 2.00 5.77 -4.97
N GLU A 93 1.78 7.02 -4.57
CA GLU A 93 1.93 7.44 -3.18
C GLU A 93 0.63 7.24 -2.43
N ILE A 94 0.67 6.54 -1.30
CA ILE A 94 -0.49 6.26 -0.46
C ILE A 94 -0.31 7.06 0.83
N PRO A 95 -1.08 8.15 1.03
CA PRO A 95 -0.90 9.01 2.19
C PRO A 95 -1.28 8.28 3.48
N ALA A 96 -0.64 8.63 4.60
CA ALA A 96 -0.97 8.06 5.91
C ALA A 96 -2.45 8.18 6.25
N THR A 97 -3.08 9.29 5.87
CA THR A 97 -4.50 9.53 6.08
C THR A 97 -5.44 8.57 5.34
N SER A 98 -4.98 7.85 4.31
CA SER A 98 -5.83 6.88 3.59
C SER A 98 -5.76 5.47 4.16
N TYR A 99 -4.67 5.11 4.84
CA TYR A 99 -4.52 3.80 5.48
C TYR A 99 -4.66 3.84 7.01
N VAL A 100 -4.93 5.00 7.61
CA VAL A 100 -5.17 5.15 9.06
C VAL A 100 -6.62 5.50 9.32
N TYR A 101 -7.31 4.70 10.12
CA TYR A 101 -8.72 4.93 10.47
C TYR A 101 -8.94 5.04 11.98
N LYS A 102 -9.97 5.82 12.35
CA LYS A 102 -10.35 6.04 13.74
C LYS A 102 -11.12 4.83 14.27
N GLU A 103 -10.60 4.25 15.35
CA GLU A 103 -11.30 3.21 16.12
C GLU A 103 -11.89 3.80 17.41
N THR A 104 -11.07 4.51 18.19
CA THR A 104 -11.50 5.24 19.38
C THR A 104 -10.87 6.64 19.41
N GLU A 105 -11.13 7.43 20.46
CA GLU A 105 -10.44 8.72 20.63
C GLU A 105 -8.95 8.58 20.97
N ALA A 106 -8.51 7.41 21.48
CA ALA A 106 -7.13 7.16 21.88
C ALA A 106 -6.35 6.32 20.85
N VAL A 107 -7.04 5.51 20.05
CA VAL A 107 -6.44 4.52 19.16
C VAL A 107 -6.88 4.74 17.71
N ARG A 108 -5.91 4.57 16.79
CA ARG A 108 -6.13 4.42 15.36
C ARG A 108 -5.74 3.01 14.93
N LEU A 109 -6.39 2.53 13.89
CA LEU A 109 -6.06 1.26 13.24
C LEU A 109 -5.45 1.52 11.87
N LEU A 110 -4.55 0.64 11.46
CA LEU A 110 -3.88 0.69 10.17
C LEU A 110 -4.54 -0.33 9.25
N ALA A 111 -5.02 0.12 8.11
CA ALA A 111 -5.60 -0.68 7.03
C ALA A 111 -4.49 -1.38 6.23
N ILE A 112 -3.62 -2.11 6.94
CA ILE A 112 -2.48 -2.84 6.40
C ILE A 112 -2.57 -4.26 6.94
N THR A 113 -2.44 -5.24 6.04
CA THR A 113 -2.36 -6.65 6.39
C THR A 113 -1.34 -7.34 5.52
N PHE A 114 -0.81 -8.46 6.01
CA PHE A 114 0.19 -9.23 5.30
C PHE A 114 -0.43 -10.55 4.82
N SER A 115 -0.12 -10.96 3.59
CA SER A 115 -0.56 -12.21 2.95
C SER A 115 0.50 -12.73 1.97
N ASP A 116 0.17 -13.64 1.06
CA ASP A 116 1.08 -14.17 0.03
C ASP A 116 1.07 -13.36 -1.28
N LYS A 117 0.19 -12.36 -1.38
CA LYS A 117 -0.05 -11.56 -2.58
C LYS A 117 -0.12 -10.07 -2.29
N TRP A 118 0.05 -9.28 -3.33
CA TRP A 118 -0.23 -7.85 -3.31
C TRP A 118 -1.69 -7.58 -3.63
N ILE A 119 -2.37 -6.81 -2.79
CA ILE A 119 -3.67 -6.21 -3.11
C ILE A 119 -3.64 -4.72 -2.73
N LEU A 120 -3.87 -3.88 -3.73
CA LEU A 120 -4.06 -2.44 -3.57
C LEU A 120 -5.56 -2.17 -3.41
N GLY A 121 -6.02 -2.14 -2.16
CA GLY A 121 -7.39 -1.86 -1.79
C GLY A 121 -7.71 -0.37 -1.65
N LEU A 122 -8.83 -0.04 -1.00
CA LEU A 122 -9.32 1.33 -0.81
C LEU A 122 -8.27 2.37 -0.38
N PRO A 123 -7.30 2.08 0.51
CA PRO A 123 -6.29 3.07 0.87
C PRO A 123 -5.47 3.56 -0.34
N ALA A 124 -5.16 2.66 -1.29
CA ALA A 124 -4.43 2.99 -2.52
C ALA A 124 -5.31 3.73 -3.55
N LEU A 125 -6.63 3.59 -3.44
CA LEU A 125 -7.60 4.23 -4.34
C LEU A 125 -7.95 5.66 -3.90
N THR A 126 -7.79 5.96 -2.62
CA THR A 126 -8.12 7.27 -2.05
C THR A 126 -7.16 8.33 -2.60
N GLY A 127 -7.72 9.44 -3.09
CA GLY A 127 -6.94 10.54 -3.66
C GLY A 127 -6.50 10.34 -5.11
N HIS A 128 -6.91 9.24 -5.75
CA HIS A 128 -6.52 8.91 -7.12
C HIS A 128 -7.72 8.51 -7.97
N PHE A 129 -7.70 8.89 -9.24
CA PHE A 129 -8.61 8.38 -10.26
C PHE A 129 -7.96 7.18 -10.95
N PHE A 130 -8.69 6.07 -11.07
CA PHE A 130 -8.24 4.87 -11.78
C PHE A 130 -9.10 4.64 -13.02
N LEU A 131 -8.45 4.44 -14.17
CA LEU A 131 -9.08 4.06 -15.43
C LEU A 131 -8.75 2.59 -15.73
N TYR A 132 -9.77 1.75 -15.75
CA TYR A 132 -9.68 0.35 -16.16
C TYR A 132 -9.99 0.24 -17.66
N ASP A 133 -8.94 0.15 -18.47
CA ASP A 133 -9.04 0.01 -19.92
C ASP A 133 -9.03 -1.48 -20.28
N TRP A 134 -10.22 -2.07 -20.32
CA TRP A 134 -10.41 -3.50 -20.59
C TRP A 134 -9.97 -3.89 -22.00
N GLU A 135 -10.24 -3.04 -22.98
CA GLU A 135 -9.89 -3.28 -24.39
C GLU A 135 -8.38 -3.43 -24.56
N ASN A 136 -7.59 -2.61 -23.86
CA ASN A 136 -6.13 -2.65 -23.95
C ASN A 136 -5.45 -3.38 -22.78
N SER A 137 -6.22 -4.03 -21.90
CA SER A 137 -5.71 -4.77 -20.73
C SER A 137 -4.73 -3.95 -19.88
N ARG A 138 -5.06 -2.69 -19.61
CA ARG A 138 -4.21 -1.77 -18.85
C ARG A 138 -5.00 -0.97 -17.82
N ILE A 139 -4.30 -0.50 -16.80
CA ILE A 139 -4.85 0.40 -15.79
C ILE A 139 -4.03 1.68 -15.84
N GLY A 140 -4.72 2.82 -15.97
CA GLY A 140 -4.14 4.14 -15.80
C GLY A 140 -4.55 4.72 -14.45
N PHE A 141 -3.71 5.58 -13.89
CA PHE A 141 -4.08 6.34 -12.70
C PHE A 141 -3.56 7.78 -12.78
N ALA A 142 -4.24 8.67 -12.07
CA ALA A 142 -3.85 10.06 -11.91
C ALA A 142 -4.30 10.57 -10.54
N ASP A 143 -3.58 11.55 -10.00
CA ASP A 143 -3.96 12.19 -8.75
C ASP A 143 -5.26 13.00 -8.93
N LEU A 144 -6.14 12.92 -7.93
CA LEU A 144 -7.32 13.79 -7.85
C LEU A 144 -6.89 15.21 -7.44
N LYS A 145 -7.49 16.21 -8.08
CA LYS A 145 -7.30 17.63 -7.75
C LYS A 145 -8.26 18.08 -6.65
#